data_AF-A0A1V6GSF6-F1
#
_entry.id   AF-A0A1V6GSF6-F1
#
_cell.length_a   1.000
_cell.length_b   1.000
_cell.length_c   1.000
_cell.angle_alpha   90.00
_cell.angle_beta   90.00
_cell.angle_gamma   90.00
#
_symmetry.space_group_name_H-M   'P 1'
#
loop_
_entity.id
_entity.type
_entity.pdbx_description
1 polymer ?
#
loop_
_entity_poly.entity_id
_entity_poly.type
_entity_poly.pdbx_seq_one_letter_code
_entity_poly.pdbx_strand_id
1 'polypeptide(L)'
;MKAMFEMPETITYALPELIGNTDLFVGRQKEFDYFLGVWYNRLIGNMAQSQAIVARRKKGKTAFLQRLFNILWSCPESKVIPFYYSIQEEPITRASFAKEFFSTFAGHYLSFLTRNKDWVITPLNYVALKEHVAPYPELQMRCRSIDEFEKTGNWNLMWKVASRAPSEIAASKNFKIVQIIDEFQNINAYVLDERGNTIESLSGTYLDLAEKKEAPLIVSGSEVHGLMRIIQSLTARFKVRTLGNLPEEEAKEAIRRYGYVSQTKINEQAEEKIWNLTQGDPLYIRALMLSEHNEARDYTQESNIVETYTREITHGEIYDTWMEYIAKIFVEVNERNAKRILLYLFQAGEERTRAQIIKDLKLEMTDFELQTKLQKLMKADLISRGETYFDYKIAKDKTYELVFRHLFQKEIDNFVPDIRKELRQEMGRASYEKGKFREYLVRERIKKPFNLKDLSENGIDLTIKPKTILERETVKIGLRAREIDLIVKGNVELWIDVKGTKGKYGKREADRWIEIKQATSEKSPKTLFATFSQNGYTAAAKELLVLNRVYVLKEEEGQ
;
A
#
# COMPACT_ATOMS: atom_id res chain seq x y z
N MET A 1 31.22 7.08 18.45
CA MET A 1 30.87 6.40 17.19
C MET A 1 29.49 5.77 17.35
N LYS A 2 28.49 6.16 16.55
CA LYS A 2 27.21 5.45 16.52
C LYS A 2 27.47 4.11 15.85
N ALA A 3 27.37 3.00 16.59
CA ALA A 3 27.33 1.69 15.96
C ALA A 3 26.12 1.68 15.04
N MET A 4 26.32 1.62 13.73
CA MET A 4 25.27 1.30 12.77
C MET A 4 25.08 -0.21 12.84
N PHE A 5 23.83 -0.72 12.75
CA PHE A 5 23.64 -2.16 12.67
C PHE A 5 24.41 -2.70 11.48
N GLU A 6 25.29 -3.66 11.75
CA GLU A 6 26.05 -4.35 10.72
C GLU A 6 25.21 -5.51 10.21
N MET A 7 24.86 -5.46 8.93
CA MET A 7 24.11 -6.52 8.27
C MET A 7 24.96 -7.80 8.25
N PRO A 8 24.37 -8.98 8.49
CA PRO A 8 25.11 -10.23 8.37
C PRO A 8 25.48 -10.46 6.90
N GLU A 9 26.65 -11.06 6.64
CA GLU A 9 27.08 -11.45 5.28
C GLU A 9 26.05 -12.39 4.63
N THR A 10 25.47 -13.29 5.42
CA THR A 10 24.42 -14.21 5.00
C THR A 10 23.31 -14.27 6.03
N ILE A 11 22.05 -14.17 5.59
CA ILE A 11 20.88 -14.36 6.46
C ILE A 11 20.62 -15.86 6.61
N THR A 12 20.65 -16.35 7.85
CA THR A 12 20.11 -17.66 8.19
C THR A 12 18.61 -17.54 8.47
N TYR A 13 17.80 -18.22 7.67
CA TYR A 13 16.35 -18.27 7.83
C TYR A 13 15.97 -19.28 8.91
N ALA A 14 16.18 -18.93 10.17
CA ALA A 14 15.84 -19.78 11.32
C ALA A 14 14.33 -19.88 11.52
N LEU A 15 13.61 -18.76 11.33
CA LEU A 15 12.15 -18.74 11.26
C LEU A 15 11.71 -18.93 9.80
N PRO A 16 10.98 -20.00 9.47
CA PRO A 16 10.42 -20.18 8.13
C PRO A 16 9.52 -18.99 7.76
N GLU A 17 9.83 -18.33 6.64
CA GLU A 17 9.04 -17.19 6.17
C GLU A 17 7.82 -17.68 5.40
N LEU A 18 6.63 -17.17 5.76
CA LEU A 18 5.37 -17.55 5.11
C LEU A 18 5.25 -17.08 3.66
N ILE A 19 6.16 -16.19 3.22
CA ILE A 19 6.31 -15.84 1.81
C ILE A 19 6.82 -17.01 0.96
N GLY A 20 7.32 -18.08 1.60
CA GLY A 20 7.84 -19.27 0.93
C GLY A 20 9.25 -19.01 0.42
N ASN A 21 9.41 -18.87 -0.91
CA ASN A 21 10.71 -18.55 -1.48
C ASN A 21 11.15 -17.16 -1.01
N THR A 22 12.22 -17.10 -0.22
CA THR A 22 12.75 -15.89 0.40
C THR A 22 13.20 -14.83 -0.60
N ASP A 23 13.47 -15.21 -1.85
CA ASP A 23 13.84 -14.28 -2.92
C ASP A 23 12.66 -13.45 -3.44
N LEU A 24 11.41 -13.88 -3.15
CA LEU A 24 10.21 -13.12 -3.46
C LEU A 24 10.02 -11.90 -2.53
N PHE A 25 10.73 -11.83 -1.42
CA PHE A 25 10.70 -10.66 -0.54
C PHE A 25 11.49 -9.52 -1.18
N VAL A 26 10.79 -8.40 -1.44
CA VAL A 26 11.36 -7.21 -2.09
C VAL A 26 11.00 -5.96 -1.29
N GLY A 27 11.95 -5.02 -1.24
CA GLY A 27 11.71 -3.68 -0.74
C GLY A 27 11.62 -3.61 0.77
N ARG A 28 10.75 -2.71 1.25
CA ARG A 28 10.66 -2.28 2.66
C ARG A 28 11.94 -1.63 3.16
N GLN A 29 12.70 -0.99 2.26
CA GLN A 29 14.00 -0.42 2.62
C GLN A 29 13.84 0.66 3.68
N LYS A 30 12.85 1.54 3.51
CA LYS A 30 12.52 2.58 4.49
C LYS A 30 12.21 2.00 5.88
N GLU A 31 11.49 0.88 5.94
CA GLU A 31 11.20 0.20 7.20
C GLU A 31 12.45 -0.43 7.81
N PHE A 32 13.27 -1.14 7.02
CA PHE A 32 14.54 -1.70 7.51
C PHE A 32 15.52 -0.63 7.96
N ASP A 33 15.70 0.44 7.20
CA ASP A 33 16.56 1.58 7.54
C ASP A 33 16.15 2.19 8.89
N TYR A 34 14.84 2.24 9.17
CA TYR A 34 14.36 2.68 10.46
C TYR A 34 14.63 1.66 11.56
N PHE A 35 14.22 0.39 11.38
CA PHE A 35 14.27 -0.62 12.43
C PHE A 35 15.69 -1.06 12.75
N LEU A 36 16.51 -1.30 11.74
CA LEU A 36 17.93 -1.68 11.87
C LEU A 36 18.85 -0.48 12.03
N GLY A 37 18.44 0.73 11.61
CA GLY A 37 19.21 1.95 11.88
C GLY A 37 18.78 2.63 13.17
N VAL A 38 17.81 3.54 13.06
CA VAL A 38 17.44 4.48 14.14
C VAL A 38 16.93 3.75 15.39
N TRP A 39 16.02 2.79 15.21
CA TRP A 39 15.38 2.10 16.32
C TRP A 39 16.33 1.13 17.01
N TYR A 40 17.11 0.35 16.25
CA TYR A 40 18.15 -0.52 16.80
C TYR A 40 19.18 0.26 17.63
N ASN A 41 19.62 1.43 17.17
CA ASN A 41 20.55 2.26 17.94
C ASN A 41 19.95 2.71 19.28
N ARG A 42 18.65 2.98 19.30
CA ARG A 42 17.92 3.26 20.55
C ARG A 42 17.75 2.01 21.41
N LEU A 43 17.59 0.84 20.81
CA LEU A 43 17.51 -0.45 21.53
C LEU A 43 18.80 -0.72 22.29
N ILE A 44 19.94 -0.64 21.61
CA ILE A 44 21.26 -0.81 22.22
C ILE A 44 21.51 0.27 23.29
N GLY A 45 21.09 1.51 23.04
CA GLY A 45 21.16 2.61 23.99
C GLY A 45 20.11 2.60 25.12
N ASN A 46 19.31 1.54 25.27
CA ASN A 46 18.23 1.42 26.27
C ASN A 46 17.15 2.54 26.22
N MET A 47 16.91 3.11 25.03
CA MET A 47 15.96 4.19 24.76
C MET A 47 14.83 3.78 23.80
N ALA A 48 14.83 2.52 23.30
CA ALA A 48 13.82 2.09 22.35
C ALA A 48 12.40 2.19 22.92
N GLN A 49 11.48 2.66 22.09
CA GLN A 49 10.05 2.63 22.38
C GLN A 49 9.42 1.47 21.63
N SER A 50 8.43 0.81 22.25
CA SER A 50 7.63 -0.22 21.57
C SER A 50 6.93 0.37 20.33
N GLN A 51 6.80 -0.41 19.27
CA GLN A 51 6.24 0.01 17.98
C GLN A 51 4.99 -0.81 17.65
N ALA A 52 3.99 -0.17 17.03
CA ALA A 52 2.81 -0.84 16.49
C ALA A 52 2.76 -0.63 14.98
N ILE A 53 2.84 -1.70 14.21
CA ILE A 53 2.78 -1.69 12.74
C ILE A 53 1.35 -2.01 12.30
N VAL A 54 0.68 -1.02 11.74
CA VAL A 54 -0.71 -1.14 11.27
C VAL A 54 -0.76 -1.11 9.74
N ALA A 55 -1.47 -2.08 9.17
CA ALA A 55 -1.87 -2.07 7.76
C ALA A 55 -2.92 -3.16 7.55
N ARG A 56 -3.72 -3.03 6.48
CA ARG A 56 -4.67 -4.08 6.09
C ARG A 56 -3.97 -5.43 5.82
N ARG A 57 -4.76 -6.49 5.69
CA ARG A 57 -4.30 -7.85 5.31
C ARG A 57 -3.53 -7.79 4.00
N LYS A 58 -2.59 -8.73 3.85
CA LYS A 58 -1.77 -8.93 2.63
C LYS A 58 -0.91 -7.73 2.18
N LYS A 59 -0.64 -6.77 3.07
CA LYS A 59 0.34 -5.69 2.86
C LYS A 59 1.80 -6.08 3.13
N GLY A 60 2.09 -7.34 3.41
CA GLY A 60 3.47 -7.81 3.67
C GLY A 60 4.02 -7.50 5.07
N LYS A 61 3.15 -7.25 6.07
CA LYS A 61 3.56 -7.04 7.47
C LYS A 61 4.30 -8.25 8.04
N THR A 62 3.67 -9.42 7.98
CA THR A 62 4.22 -10.69 8.48
C THR A 62 5.54 -11.02 7.81
N ALA A 63 5.62 -10.89 6.48
CA ALA A 63 6.87 -11.13 5.75
C ALA A 63 8.00 -10.18 6.21
N PHE A 64 7.69 -8.89 6.43
CA PHE A 64 8.67 -7.93 6.96
C PHE A 64 9.14 -8.31 8.38
N LEU A 65 8.20 -8.69 9.27
CA LEU A 65 8.51 -9.06 10.65
C LEU A 65 9.33 -10.36 10.74
N GLN A 66 9.00 -11.36 9.93
CA GLN A 66 9.75 -12.61 9.85
C GLN A 66 11.16 -12.38 9.29
N ARG A 67 11.29 -11.54 8.25
CA ARG A 67 12.59 -11.13 7.73
C ARG A 67 13.42 -10.38 8.77
N LEU A 68 12.80 -9.47 9.53
CA LEU A 68 13.46 -8.77 10.64
C LEU A 68 13.94 -9.75 11.72
N PHE A 69 13.11 -10.74 12.09
CA PHE A 69 13.52 -11.81 13.01
C PHE A 69 14.77 -12.53 12.48
N ASN A 70 14.76 -12.97 11.22
CA ASN A 70 15.85 -13.74 10.63
C ASN A 70 17.16 -12.92 10.54
N ILE A 71 17.07 -11.63 10.21
CA ILE A 71 18.22 -10.71 10.22
C ILE A 71 18.82 -10.62 11.63
N LEU A 72 18.00 -10.36 12.65
CA LEU A 72 18.48 -10.24 14.03
C LEU A 72 19.05 -11.57 14.57
N TRP A 73 18.39 -12.69 14.27
CA TRP A 73 18.85 -14.02 14.68
C TRP A 73 20.20 -14.36 14.05
N SER A 74 20.48 -13.88 12.85
CA SER A 74 21.74 -14.10 12.12
C SER A 74 22.93 -13.31 12.69
N CYS A 75 22.71 -12.38 13.62
CA CYS A 75 23.76 -11.55 14.22
C CYS A 75 23.97 -11.89 15.71
N PRO A 76 24.61 -13.03 16.06
CA PRO A 76 24.79 -13.44 17.47
C PRO A 76 25.56 -12.42 18.31
N GLU A 77 26.55 -11.74 17.72
CA GLU A 77 27.38 -10.73 18.38
C GLU A 77 26.59 -9.49 18.86
N SER A 78 25.39 -9.27 18.31
CA SER A 78 24.53 -8.14 18.68
C SER A 78 24.04 -8.17 20.13
N LYS A 79 24.00 -9.36 20.76
CA LYS A 79 23.28 -9.62 22.02
C LYS A 79 21.81 -9.21 21.98
N VAL A 80 21.22 -9.14 20.77
CA VAL A 80 19.81 -8.86 20.52
C VAL A 80 19.13 -10.15 20.07
N ILE A 81 18.29 -10.72 20.95
CA ILE A 81 17.57 -11.95 20.70
C ILE A 81 16.18 -11.60 20.16
N PRO A 82 15.83 -11.98 18.93
CA PRO A 82 14.47 -11.79 18.44
C PRO A 82 13.55 -12.89 18.99
N PHE A 83 12.34 -12.51 19.38
CA PHE A 83 11.28 -13.43 19.79
C PHE A 83 10.05 -13.15 18.94
N TYR A 84 9.71 -14.04 18.02
CA TYR A 84 8.51 -13.96 17.20
C TYR A 84 7.37 -14.79 17.81
N TYR A 85 6.15 -14.26 17.84
CA TYR A 85 4.95 -15.01 18.21
C TYR A 85 3.74 -14.47 17.44
N SER A 86 2.91 -15.35 16.87
CA SER A 86 1.71 -14.96 16.13
C SER A 86 0.47 -15.39 16.91
N ILE A 87 -0.39 -14.44 17.28
CA ILE A 87 -1.63 -14.76 18.00
C ILE A 87 -2.67 -15.24 16.98
N GLN A 88 -3.05 -16.51 17.07
CA GLN A 88 -3.98 -17.14 16.13
C GLN A 88 -5.41 -16.60 16.27
N GLU A 89 -6.18 -16.69 15.18
CA GLU A 89 -7.64 -16.47 15.17
C GLU A 89 -8.39 -17.75 15.62
N GLU A 90 -7.89 -18.42 16.68
CA GLU A 90 -8.44 -19.66 17.23
C GLU A 90 -8.59 -19.55 18.75
N PRO A 91 -9.76 -19.93 19.33
CA PRO A 91 -9.96 -19.91 20.76
C PRO A 91 -8.95 -20.77 21.53
N ILE A 92 -8.28 -20.18 22.52
CA ILE A 92 -7.31 -20.85 23.38
C ILE A 92 -7.52 -20.43 24.84
N THR A 93 -7.44 -21.38 25.78
CA THR A 93 -7.54 -21.02 27.20
C THR A 93 -6.27 -20.28 27.66
N ARG A 94 -6.41 -19.38 28.63
CA ARG A 94 -5.29 -18.60 29.17
C ARG A 94 -4.15 -19.48 29.68
N ALA A 95 -4.44 -20.62 30.29
CA ALA A 95 -3.41 -21.57 30.72
C ALA A 95 -2.62 -22.14 29.53
N SER A 96 -3.32 -22.57 28.48
CA SER A 96 -2.71 -23.10 27.26
C SER A 96 -1.90 -22.03 26.53
N PHE A 97 -2.45 -20.82 26.41
CA PHE A 97 -1.78 -19.65 25.85
C PHE A 97 -0.49 -19.29 26.61
N ALA A 98 -0.52 -19.30 27.95
CA ALA A 98 0.65 -19.03 28.77
C ALA A 98 1.77 -20.07 28.55
N LYS A 99 1.42 -21.35 28.45
CA LYS A 99 2.36 -22.44 28.16
C LYS A 99 2.98 -22.31 26.78
N GLU A 100 2.15 -22.11 25.76
CA GLU A 100 2.56 -22.00 24.36
C GLU A 100 3.42 -20.76 24.12
N PHE A 101 3.01 -19.60 24.64
CA PHE A 101 3.78 -18.37 24.54
C PHE A 101 5.15 -18.53 25.21
N PHE A 102 5.17 -19.06 26.44
CA PHE A 102 6.43 -19.27 27.16
C PHE A 102 7.32 -20.30 26.47
N SER A 103 6.75 -21.41 25.98
CA SER A 103 7.55 -22.45 25.34
C SER A 103 8.13 -21.99 24.01
N THR A 104 7.38 -21.21 23.24
CA THR A 104 7.87 -20.57 22.01
C THR A 104 8.99 -19.57 22.31
N PHE A 105 8.81 -18.72 23.34
CA PHE A 105 9.86 -17.80 23.77
C PHE A 105 11.14 -18.53 24.19
N ALA A 106 11.01 -19.54 25.04
CA ALA A 106 12.14 -20.34 25.50
C ALA A 106 12.83 -21.05 24.33
N GLY A 107 12.07 -21.59 23.38
CA GLY A 107 12.60 -22.18 22.14
C GLY A 107 13.43 -21.18 21.34
N HIS A 108 12.90 -19.99 21.07
CA HIS A 108 13.62 -18.92 20.36
C HIS A 108 14.87 -18.45 21.10
N TYR A 109 14.78 -18.31 22.42
CA TYR A 109 15.91 -17.95 23.29
C TYR A 109 17.02 -19.01 23.22
N LEU A 110 16.68 -20.29 23.42
CA LEU A 110 17.62 -21.40 23.36
C LEU A 110 18.19 -21.60 21.95
N SER A 111 17.38 -21.41 20.91
CA SER A 111 17.82 -21.42 19.52
C SER A 111 18.94 -20.42 19.29
N PHE A 112 18.76 -19.19 19.77
CA PHE A 112 19.75 -18.14 19.60
C PHE A 112 21.04 -18.42 20.37
N LEU A 113 20.94 -18.92 21.61
CA LEU A 113 22.12 -19.24 22.43
C LEU A 113 22.92 -20.43 21.91
N THR A 114 22.23 -21.47 21.46
CA THR A 114 22.84 -22.72 20.98
C THR A 114 23.14 -22.70 19.49
N ARG A 115 22.69 -21.66 18.77
CA ARG A 115 22.71 -21.54 17.31
C ARG A 115 21.98 -22.69 16.60
N ASN A 116 21.05 -23.35 17.29
CA ASN A 116 20.26 -24.43 16.73
C ASN A 116 18.90 -23.91 16.24
N LYS A 117 18.76 -23.76 14.92
CA LYS A 117 17.53 -23.26 14.28
C LYS A 117 16.32 -24.21 14.44
N ASP A 118 16.54 -25.49 14.72
CA ASP A 118 15.46 -26.48 14.80
C ASP A 118 14.50 -26.17 15.96
N TRP A 119 14.97 -25.45 16.97
CA TRP A 119 14.17 -24.96 18.10
C TRP A 119 13.18 -23.85 17.71
N VAL A 120 13.40 -23.19 16.56
CA VAL A 120 12.47 -22.23 15.96
C VAL A 120 11.56 -22.94 14.95
N ILE A 121 12.12 -23.83 14.12
CA ILE A 121 11.38 -24.55 13.07
C ILE A 121 10.37 -25.53 13.67
N THR A 122 10.76 -26.22 14.74
CA THR A 122 9.94 -27.20 15.45
C THR A 122 9.95 -26.87 16.94
N PRO A 123 9.17 -25.85 17.35
CA PRO A 123 9.13 -25.43 18.74
C PRO A 123 8.70 -26.57 19.64
N LEU A 124 9.45 -26.80 20.72
CA LEU A 124 9.06 -27.76 21.74
C LEU A 124 7.79 -27.29 22.43
N ASN A 125 6.83 -28.20 22.60
CA ASN A 125 5.71 -27.94 23.50
C ASN A 125 6.22 -27.80 24.94
N TYR A 126 5.39 -27.22 25.80
CA TYR A 126 5.78 -26.92 27.17
C TYR A 126 6.25 -28.14 27.99
N VAL A 127 5.71 -29.35 27.73
CA VAL A 127 6.14 -30.56 28.43
C VAL A 127 7.54 -30.98 27.99
N ALA A 128 7.77 -31.08 26.69
CA ALA A 128 9.07 -31.45 26.12
C ALA A 128 10.16 -30.42 26.47
N LEU A 129 9.82 -29.12 26.45
CA LEU A 129 10.75 -28.05 26.81
C LEU A 129 11.38 -28.27 28.19
N LYS A 130 10.62 -28.79 29.17
CA LYS A 130 11.10 -28.98 30.55
C LYS A 130 12.31 -29.91 30.63
N GLU A 131 12.47 -30.82 29.68
CA GLU A 131 13.60 -31.75 29.62
C GLU A 131 14.92 -31.04 29.27
N HIS A 132 14.84 -29.85 28.68
CA HIS A 132 16.02 -29.14 28.18
C HIS A 132 16.34 -27.84 28.92
N VAL A 133 15.47 -27.34 29.79
CA VAL A 133 15.70 -26.09 30.54
C VAL A 133 16.56 -26.26 31.78
N ALA A 134 16.92 -27.49 32.16
CA ALA A 134 17.71 -27.76 33.37
C ALA A 134 19.06 -27.00 33.43
N PRO A 135 19.81 -26.83 32.33
CA PRO A 135 21.02 -26.00 32.30
C PRO A 135 20.77 -24.48 32.37
N TYR A 136 19.51 -24.04 32.29
CA TYR A 136 19.10 -22.64 32.18
C TYR A 136 18.18 -22.26 33.35
N PRO A 137 18.74 -21.90 34.53
CA PRO A 137 17.97 -21.65 35.75
C PRO A 137 16.83 -20.62 35.59
N GLU A 138 17.05 -19.60 34.75
CA GLU A 138 16.09 -18.56 34.44
C GLU A 138 14.83 -19.06 33.70
N LEU A 139 14.96 -20.15 32.93
CA LEU A 139 13.84 -20.83 32.28
C LEU A 139 13.25 -21.89 33.21
N GLN A 140 14.10 -22.65 33.90
CA GLN A 140 13.68 -23.72 34.82
C GLN A 140 12.79 -23.17 35.95
N MET A 141 13.17 -22.04 36.55
CA MET A 141 12.39 -21.40 37.61
C MET A 141 10.99 -21.02 37.13
N ARG A 142 10.86 -20.53 35.90
CA ARG A 142 9.56 -20.15 35.32
C ARG A 142 8.68 -21.37 35.03
N CYS A 143 9.27 -22.46 34.55
CA CYS A 143 8.55 -23.72 34.39
C CYS A 143 7.97 -24.19 35.74
N ARG A 144 8.76 -24.12 36.82
CA ARG A 144 8.27 -24.48 38.16
C ARG A 144 7.10 -23.59 38.58
N SER A 145 7.22 -22.27 38.42
CA SER A 145 6.12 -21.35 38.76
C SER A 145 4.87 -21.57 37.91
N ILE A 146 5.01 -21.83 36.61
CA ILE A 146 3.88 -22.14 35.73
C ILE A 146 3.19 -23.44 36.19
N ASP A 147 3.95 -24.50 36.49
CA ASP A 147 3.41 -25.77 36.99
C ASP A 147 2.70 -25.60 38.35
N GLU A 148 3.25 -24.79 39.26
CA GLU A 148 2.66 -24.49 40.58
C GLU A 148 1.36 -23.68 40.45
N PHE A 149 1.33 -22.65 39.60
CA PHE A 149 0.13 -21.85 39.37
C PHE A 149 -0.96 -22.62 38.64
N GLU A 150 -0.59 -23.54 37.76
CA GLU A 150 -1.55 -24.46 37.14
C GLU A 150 -2.22 -25.36 38.19
N LYS A 151 -1.45 -25.99 39.07
CA LYS A 151 -2.00 -26.86 40.14
C LYS A 151 -2.96 -26.14 41.07
N THR A 152 -2.72 -24.85 41.32
CA THR A 152 -3.55 -24.01 42.20
C THR A 152 -4.68 -23.28 41.47
N GLY A 153 -4.80 -23.47 40.15
CA GLY A 153 -5.78 -22.78 39.33
C GLY A 153 -5.56 -21.27 39.20
N ASN A 154 -4.35 -20.79 39.45
CA ASN A 154 -4.01 -19.37 39.40
C ASN A 154 -3.53 -18.93 38.02
N TRP A 155 -4.42 -19.03 37.04
CA TRP A 155 -4.12 -18.77 35.62
C TRP A 155 -3.66 -17.34 35.34
N ASN A 156 -4.06 -16.37 36.18
CA ASN A 156 -3.56 -14.99 36.13
C ASN A 156 -2.06 -14.93 36.38
N LEU A 157 -1.59 -15.59 37.44
CA LEU A 157 -0.16 -15.62 37.77
C LEU A 157 0.63 -16.46 36.77
N MET A 158 0.03 -17.52 36.24
CA MET A 158 0.61 -18.31 35.15
C MET A 158 0.90 -17.45 33.91
N TRP A 159 -0.09 -16.69 33.43
CA TRP A 159 0.12 -15.74 32.32
C TRP A 159 1.11 -14.63 32.67
N LYS A 160 1.09 -14.14 33.91
CA LYS A 160 2.04 -13.12 34.38
C LYS A 160 3.49 -13.61 34.33
N VAL A 161 3.75 -14.87 34.68
CA VAL A 161 5.09 -15.48 34.59
C VAL A 161 5.54 -15.61 33.14
N ALA A 162 4.66 -16.09 32.26
CA ALA A 162 4.94 -16.28 30.84
C ALA A 162 5.22 -14.95 30.13
N SER A 163 4.31 -13.98 30.25
CA SER A 163 4.38 -12.69 29.56
C SER A 163 5.55 -11.81 30.02
N ARG A 164 5.98 -11.93 31.29
CA ARG A 164 7.14 -11.19 31.82
C ARG A 164 8.48 -11.83 31.50
N ALA A 165 8.50 -13.11 31.13
CA ALA A 165 9.72 -13.87 30.89
C ALA A 165 10.71 -13.17 29.94
N PRO A 166 10.30 -12.62 28.79
CA PRO A 166 11.21 -11.90 27.89
C PRO A 166 11.90 -10.73 28.59
N SER A 167 11.14 -9.87 29.27
CA SER A 167 11.69 -8.66 29.90
C SER A 167 12.59 -8.96 31.11
N GLU A 168 12.21 -9.90 31.96
CA GLU A 168 12.94 -10.24 33.17
C GLU A 168 14.23 -11.02 32.84
N ILE A 169 14.20 -11.87 31.81
CA ILE A 169 15.39 -12.58 31.33
C ILE A 169 16.34 -11.62 30.62
N ALA A 170 15.83 -10.73 29.77
CA ALA A 170 16.65 -9.69 29.13
C ALA A 170 17.43 -8.87 30.17
N ALA A 171 16.73 -8.40 31.21
CA ALA A 171 17.32 -7.62 32.29
C ALA A 171 18.36 -8.41 33.11
N SER A 172 18.02 -9.64 33.54
CA SER A 172 18.89 -10.44 34.40
C SER A 172 20.12 -11.02 33.70
N LYS A 173 20.02 -11.32 32.39
CA LYS A 173 21.11 -11.89 31.59
C LYS A 173 21.88 -10.86 30.78
N ASN A 174 21.51 -9.58 30.88
CA ASN A 174 22.12 -8.48 30.15
C ASN A 174 22.10 -8.70 28.62
N PHE A 175 20.96 -9.20 28.12
CA PHE A 175 20.63 -9.25 26.69
C PHE A 175 19.56 -8.21 26.37
N LYS A 176 19.38 -7.92 25.08
CA LYS A 176 18.15 -7.30 24.58
C LYS A 176 17.25 -8.37 23.98
N ILE A 177 15.95 -8.27 24.21
CA ILE A 177 14.98 -9.18 23.59
C ILE A 177 13.95 -8.38 22.79
N VAL A 178 13.94 -8.51 21.47
CA VAL A 178 12.93 -7.84 20.64
C VAL A 178 11.70 -8.74 20.56
N GLN A 179 10.61 -8.33 21.21
CA GLN A 179 9.36 -9.09 21.20
C GLN A 179 8.53 -8.70 19.98
N ILE A 180 8.54 -9.53 18.94
CA ILE A 180 7.77 -9.38 17.71
C ILE A 180 6.47 -10.18 17.87
N ILE A 181 5.35 -9.49 18.06
CA ILE A 181 4.03 -10.15 18.23
C ILE A 181 3.13 -9.81 17.05
N ASP A 182 2.91 -10.79 16.18
CA ASP A 182 2.05 -10.66 15.01
C ASP A 182 0.57 -10.88 15.36
N GLU A 183 -0.30 -10.19 14.61
CA GLU A 183 -1.76 -10.16 14.79
C GLU A 183 -2.21 -9.92 16.25
N PHE A 184 -1.56 -8.95 16.91
CA PHE A 184 -1.75 -8.63 18.33
C PHE A 184 -3.19 -8.25 18.71
N GLN A 185 -4.00 -7.78 17.75
CA GLN A 185 -5.41 -7.50 18.00
C GLN A 185 -6.22 -8.72 18.46
N ASN A 186 -5.75 -9.93 18.16
CA ASN A 186 -6.43 -11.19 18.47
C ASN A 186 -6.41 -11.52 19.96
N ILE A 187 -5.52 -10.90 20.75
CA ILE A 187 -5.28 -11.26 22.16
C ILE A 187 -6.52 -11.17 23.04
N ASN A 188 -7.40 -10.18 22.82
CA ASN A 188 -8.60 -9.99 23.61
C ASN A 188 -9.81 -10.77 23.06
N ALA A 189 -9.72 -11.24 21.81
CA ALA A 189 -10.82 -11.90 21.11
C ALA A 189 -10.75 -13.43 21.24
N TYR A 190 -9.54 -14.00 21.22
CA TYR A 190 -9.34 -15.45 21.11
C TYR A 190 -8.70 -16.09 22.34
N VAL A 191 -8.14 -15.32 23.27
CA VAL A 191 -7.68 -15.87 24.55
C VAL A 191 -8.82 -15.83 25.56
N LEU A 192 -9.23 -17.02 26.00
CA LEU A 192 -10.36 -17.24 26.87
C LEU A 192 -9.92 -17.49 28.31
N ASP A 193 -10.80 -17.25 29.27
CA ASP A 193 -10.66 -17.82 30.60
C ASP A 193 -10.89 -19.34 30.56
N GLU A 194 -10.59 -20.04 31.65
CA GLU A 194 -10.78 -21.50 31.70
C GLU A 194 -12.26 -21.94 31.71
N ARG A 195 -13.21 -20.99 31.69
CA ARG A 195 -14.64 -21.25 31.53
C ARG A 195 -15.12 -21.02 30.10
N GLY A 196 -14.24 -20.57 29.20
CA GLY A 196 -14.55 -20.30 27.80
C GLY A 196 -15.06 -18.88 27.51
N ASN A 197 -14.92 -17.93 28.45
CA ASN A 197 -15.29 -16.53 28.22
C ASN A 197 -14.12 -15.71 27.69
N THR A 198 -14.40 -14.74 26.82
CA THR A 198 -13.38 -13.81 26.32
C THR A 198 -12.83 -12.92 27.44
N ILE A 199 -11.54 -12.59 27.37
CA ILE A 199 -10.88 -11.71 28.34
C ILE A 199 -10.58 -10.36 27.67
N GLU A 200 -11.52 -9.43 27.73
CA GLU A 200 -11.40 -8.13 27.05
C GLU A 200 -10.19 -7.28 27.50
N SER A 201 -9.69 -7.51 28.70
CA SER A 201 -8.61 -6.73 29.32
C SER A 201 -7.24 -7.42 29.29
N LEU A 202 -7.08 -8.56 28.60
CA LEU A 202 -5.84 -9.33 28.61
C LEU A 202 -4.65 -8.52 28.05
N SER A 203 -4.88 -7.71 27.01
CA SER A 203 -3.91 -6.77 26.47
C SER A 203 -3.38 -5.79 27.51
N GLY A 204 -4.13 -5.52 28.59
CA GLY A 204 -3.70 -4.69 29.72
C GLY A 204 -2.43 -5.19 30.41
N THR A 205 -2.07 -6.47 30.22
CA THR A 205 -0.76 -7.03 30.61
C THR A 205 0.41 -6.23 30.03
N TYR A 206 0.22 -5.57 28.88
CA TYR A 206 1.27 -4.82 28.21
C TYR A 206 1.36 -3.35 28.63
N LEU A 207 0.58 -2.91 29.64
CA LEU A 207 0.71 -1.57 30.22
C LEU A 207 2.11 -1.34 30.80
N ASP A 208 2.65 -2.30 31.56
CA ASP A 208 4.01 -2.21 32.10
C ASP A 208 5.07 -2.78 31.13
N LEU A 209 4.75 -3.87 30.42
CA LEU A 209 5.70 -4.53 29.52
C LEU A 209 6.14 -3.64 28.34
N ALA A 210 5.23 -2.81 27.80
CA ALA A 210 5.56 -1.92 26.68
C ALA A 210 6.61 -0.85 27.02
N GLU A 211 6.85 -0.60 28.30
CA GLU A 211 7.83 0.37 28.78
C GLU A 211 9.22 -0.26 29.05
N LYS A 212 9.31 -1.59 29.12
CA LYS A 212 10.57 -2.31 29.38
C LYS A 212 11.54 -2.12 28.21
N LYS A 213 12.67 -1.46 28.48
CA LYS A 213 13.67 -1.08 27.47
C LYS A 213 14.62 -2.21 27.13
N GLU A 214 14.71 -3.19 28.00
CA GLU A 214 15.46 -4.44 27.85
C GLU A 214 14.74 -5.39 26.90
N ALA A 215 13.41 -5.32 26.84
CA ALA A 215 12.61 -6.14 25.94
C ALA A 215 11.45 -5.37 25.27
N PRO A 216 11.72 -4.40 24.38
CA PRO A 216 10.66 -3.63 23.73
C PRO A 216 9.87 -4.50 22.74
N LEU A 217 8.64 -4.07 22.48
CA LEU A 217 7.72 -4.78 21.59
C LEU A 217 7.66 -4.16 20.19
N ILE A 218 7.50 -5.01 19.20
CA ILE A 218 7.03 -4.67 17.85
C ILE A 218 5.77 -5.50 17.64
N VAL A 219 4.60 -4.86 17.69
CA VAL A 219 3.32 -5.53 17.47
C VAL A 219 2.77 -5.19 16.09
N SER A 220 2.07 -6.11 15.45
CA SER A 220 1.35 -5.84 14.20
C SER A 220 -0.11 -6.26 14.29
N GLY A 221 -0.91 -5.76 13.35
CA GLY A 221 -2.31 -6.15 13.23
C GLY A 221 -2.90 -5.81 11.89
N SER A 222 -3.67 -6.77 11.36
CA SER A 222 -4.35 -6.65 10.07
C SER A 222 -5.73 -6.00 10.13
N GLU A 223 -6.37 -6.03 11.31
CA GLU A 223 -7.51 -5.17 11.64
C GLU A 223 -6.99 -3.86 12.25
N VAL A 224 -6.86 -2.84 11.41
CA VAL A 224 -6.20 -1.57 11.76
C VAL A 224 -6.95 -0.91 12.92
N HIS A 225 -8.28 -0.83 12.85
CA HIS A 225 -9.06 -0.28 13.95
C HIS A 225 -8.97 -1.13 15.23
N GLY A 226 -9.00 -2.46 15.11
CA GLY A 226 -8.89 -3.40 16.24
C GLY A 226 -7.61 -3.20 17.03
N LEU A 227 -6.46 -3.18 16.34
CA LEU A 227 -5.16 -2.90 16.95
C LEU A 227 -5.09 -1.48 17.52
N MET A 228 -5.56 -0.47 16.79
CA MET A 228 -5.53 0.92 17.27
C MET A 228 -6.31 1.12 18.58
N ARG A 229 -7.45 0.44 18.75
CA ARG A 229 -8.21 0.45 20.01
C ARG A 229 -7.38 -0.10 21.17
N ILE A 230 -6.67 -1.21 20.96
CA ILE A 230 -5.77 -1.75 21.98
C ILE A 230 -4.66 -0.76 22.29
N ILE A 231 -3.96 -0.23 21.29
CA ILE A 231 -2.85 0.72 21.49
C ILE A 231 -3.29 1.99 22.23
N GLN A 232 -4.50 2.50 21.96
CA GLN A 232 -5.08 3.63 22.67
C GLN A 232 -5.36 3.29 24.14
N SER A 233 -5.88 2.10 24.42
CA SER A 233 -6.10 1.62 25.80
C SER A 233 -4.79 1.46 26.58
N LEU A 234 -3.67 1.22 25.88
CA LEU A 234 -2.32 1.16 26.45
C LEU A 234 -1.65 2.54 26.60
N THR A 235 -2.46 3.61 26.59
CA THR A 235 -2.09 5.03 26.79
C THR A 235 -0.92 5.49 25.91
N ALA A 236 -0.93 5.09 24.64
CA ALA A 236 0.07 5.49 23.63
C ALA A 236 1.53 5.12 23.98
N ARG A 237 1.75 4.05 24.74
CA ARG A 237 3.10 3.48 24.99
C ARG A 237 3.79 2.99 23.73
N PHE A 238 3.03 2.75 22.66
CA PHE A 238 3.52 2.36 21.36
C PHE A 238 3.59 3.56 20.41
N LYS A 239 4.67 3.62 19.62
CA LYS A 239 4.69 4.47 18.43
C LYS A 239 4.03 3.72 17.27
N VAL A 240 2.92 4.26 16.77
CA VAL A 240 2.20 3.70 15.62
C VAL A 240 2.93 4.03 14.33
N ARG A 241 3.03 3.05 13.44
CA ARG A 241 3.59 3.15 12.09
C ARG A 241 2.67 2.45 11.11
N THR A 242 2.32 3.14 10.03
CA THR A 242 1.52 2.55 8.96
C THR A 242 2.42 1.92 7.92
N LEU A 243 2.17 0.65 7.56
CA LEU A 243 2.86 -0.01 6.45
C LEU A 243 2.07 0.24 5.16
N GLY A 244 2.64 1.06 4.26
CA GLY A 244 2.00 1.44 3.00
C GLY A 244 2.23 0.44 1.86
N ASN A 245 1.79 0.83 0.67
CA ASN A 245 2.19 0.17 -0.58
C ASN A 245 3.69 0.33 -0.81
N LEU A 246 4.26 -0.54 -1.64
CA LEU A 246 5.65 -0.45 -2.05
C LEU A 246 5.86 0.84 -2.88
N PRO A 247 6.93 1.61 -2.64
CA PRO A 247 7.37 2.67 -3.54
C PRO A 247 7.59 2.14 -4.96
N GLU A 248 7.49 3.01 -5.97
CA GLU A 248 7.55 2.64 -7.38
C GLU A 248 8.70 1.68 -7.73
N GLU A 249 9.94 2.02 -7.36
CA GLU A 249 11.11 1.19 -7.69
C GLU A 249 11.08 -0.19 -7.01
N GLU A 250 10.61 -0.25 -5.76
CA GLU A 250 10.45 -1.51 -5.02
C GLU A 250 9.29 -2.35 -5.61
N ALA A 251 8.19 -1.70 -6.01
CA ALA A 251 7.05 -2.35 -6.64
C ALA A 251 7.42 -2.93 -8.01
N LYS A 252 8.19 -2.19 -8.80
CA LYS A 252 8.75 -2.59 -10.09
C LYS A 252 9.68 -3.79 -9.98
N GLU A 253 10.59 -3.77 -8.99
CA GLU A 253 11.40 -4.95 -8.66
C GLU A 253 10.53 -6.15 -8.26
N ALA A 254 9.48 -5.95 -7.46
CA ALA A 254 8.55 -7.02 -7.12
C ALA A 254 7.84 -7.58 -8.38
N ILE A 255 7.36 -6.72 -9.27
CA ILE A 255 6.76 -7.11 -10.56
C ILE A 255 7.72 -8.00 -11.37
N ARG A 256 9.00 -7.61 -11.46
CA ARG A 256 10.03 -8.38 -12.18
C ARG A 256 10.31 -9.74 -11.53
N ARG A 257 10.46 -9.81 -10.21
CA ARG A 257 10.71 -11.08 -9.50
C ARG A 257 9.53 -12.04 -9.57
N TYR A 258 8.31 -11.54 -9.34
CA TYR A 258 7.12 -12.37 -9.44
C TYR A 258 6.86 -12.81 -10.88
N GLY A 259 7.12 -11.95 -11.87
CA GLY A 259 7.06 -12.32 -13.29
C GLY A 259 8.05 -13.42 -13.67
N TYR A 260 9.29 -13.35 -13.15
CA TYR A 260 10.27 -14.41 -13.35
C TYR A 260 9.80 -15.75 -12.76
N VAL A 261 9.32 -15.75 -11.51
CA VAL A 261 8.84 -16.97 -10.83
C VAL A 261 7.58 -17.54 -11.49
N SER A 262 6.67 -16.69 -11.95
CA SER A 262 5.48 -17.13 -12.68
C SER A 262 5.72 -17.44 -14.16
N GLN A 263 6.96 -17.29 -14.64
CA GLN A 263 7.35 -17.46 -16.04
C GLN A 263 6.53 -16.56 -16.99
N THR A 264 6.16 -15.38 -16.52
CA THR A 264 5.39 -14.39 -17.29
C THR A 264 6.33 -13.42 -17.97
N LYS A 265 6.21 -13.28 -19.29
CA LYS A 265 6.99 -12.32 -20.07
C LYS A 265 6.53 -10.88 -19.77
N ILE A 266 7.47 -10.03 -19.37
CA ILE A 266 7.24 -8.62 -19.02
C ILE A 266 8.31 -7.76 -19.71
N ASN A 267 7.91 -6.58 -20.18
CA ASN A 267 8.84 -5.53 -20.65
C ASN A 267 8.65 -4.24 -19.82
N GLU A 268 9.52 -3.24 -20.01
CA GLU A 268 9.48 -1.96 -19.28
C GLU A 268 8.10 -1.28 -19.34
N GLN A 269 7.41 -1.36 -20.49
CA GLN A 269 6.08 -0.76 -20.66
C GLN A 269 5.01 -1.50 -19.84
N ALA A 270 5.05 -2.83 -19.84
CA ALA A 270 4.15 -3.66 -19.04
C ALA A 270 4.37 -3.41 -17.54
N GLU A 271 5.63 -3.31 -17.11
CA GLU A 271 6.01 -2.98 -15.74
C GLU A 271 5.43 -1.62 -15.30
N GLU A 272 5.56 -0.56 -16.11
CA GLU A 272 4.96 0.75 -15.82
C GLU A 272 3.42 0.68 -15.75
N LYS A 273 2.78 -0.07 -16.65
CA LYS A 273 1.32 -0.26 -16.64
C LYS A 273 0.83 -1.02 -15.41
N ILE A 274 1.53 -2.08 -15.01
CA ILE A 274 1.18 -2.89 -13.84
C ILE A 274 1.40 -2.09 -12.55
N TRP A 275 2.48 -1.31 -12.46
CA TRP A 275 2.66 -0.36 -11.36
C TRP A 275 1.49 0.63 -11.29
N ASN A 276 1.11 1.25 -12.42
CA ASN A 276 -0.03 2.19 -12.44
C ASN A 276 -1.34 1.54 -11.97
N LEU A 277 -1.61 0.28 -12.34
CA LEU A 277 -2.80 -0.44 -11.88
C LEU A 277 -2.77 -0.78 -10.39
N THR A 278 -1.67 -1.36 -9.96
CA THR A 278 -1.55 -1.94 -8.61
C THR A 278 -1.24 -0.87 -7.56
N GLN A 279 -0.68 0.27 -7.98
CA GLN A 279 -0.15 1.31 -7.11
C GLN A 279 0.74 0.71 -5.99
N GLY A 280 1.44 -0.39 -6.31
CA GLY A 280 2.46 -1.00 -5.43
C GLY A 280 1.88 -1.81 -4.30
N ASP A 281 0.59 -2.10 -4.36
CA ASP A 281 -0.04 -3.00 -3.42
C ASP A 281 0.54 -4.42 -3.60
N PRO A 282 1.22 -4.98 -2.58
CA PRO A 282 1.80 -6.32 -2.68
C PRO A 282 0.75 -7.40 -3.00
N LEU A 283 -0.48 -7.23 -2.51
CA LEU A 283 -1.58 -8.15 -2.81
C LEU A 283 -1.88 -8.13 -4.31
N TYR A 284 -2.04 -6.96 -4.91
CA TYR A 284 -2.47 -6.85 -6.30
C TYR A 284 -1.38 -7.30 -7.27
N ILE A 285 -0.11 -6.99 -6.96
CA ILE A 285 1.04 -7.49 -7.74
C ILE A 285 1.07 -9.02 -7.68
N ARG A 286 0.98 -9.60 -6.47
CA ARG A 286 0.98 -11.05 -6.28
C ARG A 286 -0.17 -11.71 -7.02
N ALA A 287 -1.39 -11.22 -6.80
CA ALA A 287 -2.61 -11.78 -7.39
C ALA A 287 -2.55 -11.76 -8.92
N LEU A 288 -2.12 -10.65 -9.52
CA LEU A 288 -1.95 -10.57 -10.97
C LEU A 288 -0.87 -11.54 -11.49
N MET A 289 0.28 -11.62 -10.82
CA MET A 289 1.41 -12.41 -11.31
C MET A 289 1.23 -13.91 -11.15
N LEU A 290 0.55 -14.33 -10.07
CA LEU A 290 0.31 -15.72 -9.73
C LEU A 290 -1.11 -16.18 -10.07
N SER A 291 -1.89 -15.35 -10.78
CA SER A 291 -3.25 -15.68 -11.21
C SER A 291 -3.24 -16.94 -12.07
N GLU A 292 -4.15 -17.87 -11.76
CA GLU A 292 -4.43 -19.02 -12.63
C GLU A 292 -5.04 -18.60 -13.98
N HIS A 293 -5.61 -17.40 -14.07
CA HIS A 293 -6.18 -16.84 -15.29
C HIS A 293 -5.13 -16.20 -16.21
N ASN A 294 -3.85 -16.24 -15.87
CA ASN A 294 -2.76 -15.82 -16.74
C ASN A 294 -2.35 -16.96 -17.69
N GLU A 295 -3.26 -17.39 -18.56
CA GLU A 295 -3.02 -18.49 -19.50
C GLU A 295 -1.94 -18.15 -20.53
N ALA A 296 -1.90 -16.90 -20.97
CA ALA A 296 -0.96 -16.44 -22.00
C ALA A 296 0.49 -16.34 -21.50
N ARG A 297 0.71 -16.18 -20.19
CA ARG A 297 2.02 -15.91 -19.57
C ARG A 297 2.82 -14.81 -20.28
N ASP A 298 2.12 -13.82 -20.82
CA ASP A 298 2.71 -12.71 -21.55
C ASP A 298 1.95 -11.43 -21.26
N TYR A 299 2.57 -10.53 -20.49
CA TYR A 299 2.05 -9.20 -20.19
C TYR A 299 2.67 -8.11 -21.05
N THR A 300 3.47 -8.46 -22.06
CA THR A 300 3.88 -7.47 -23.08
C THR A 300 2.67 -6.99 -23.90
N GLN A 301 1.59 -7.78 -23.96
CA GLN A 301 0.30 -7.40 -24.52
C GLN A 301 -0.62 -6.86 -23.43
N GLU A 302 -1.08 -5.62 -23.61
CA GLU A 302 -1.98 -4.94 -22.67
C GLU A 302 -3.30 -5.70 -22.45
N SER A 303 -3.83 -6.35 -23.49
CA SER A 303 -5.07 -7.13 -23.40
C SER A 303 -5.00 -8.23 -22.34
N ASN A 304 -3.85 -8.87 -22.20
CA ASN A 304 -3.66 -9.99 -21.29
C ASN A 304 -3.66 -9.49 -19.84
N ILE A 305 -3.00 -8.35 -19.56
CA ILE A 305 -3.06 -7.69 -18.25
C ILE A 305 -4.52 -7.36 -17.89
N VAL A 306 -5.25 -6.74 -18.82
CA VAL A 306 -6.65 -6.34 -18.59
C VAL A 306 -7.53 -7.55 -18.32
N GLU A 307 -7.37 -8.62 -19.10
CA GLU A 307 -8.16 -9.83 -18.96
C GLU A 307 -7.92 -10.50 -17.62
N THR A 308 -6.66 -10.78 -17.27
CA THR A 308 -6.32 -11.42 -15.99
C THR A 308 -6.73 -10.56 -14.81
N TYR A 309 -6.43 -9.26 -14.82
CA TYR A 309 -6.78 -8.38 -13.70
C TYR A 309 -8.29 -8.17 -13.55
N THR A 310 -9.05 -8.21 -14.66
CA THR A 310 -10.53 -8.21 -14.59
C THR A 310 -11.04 -9.47 -13.89
N ARG A 311 -10.43 -10.64 -14.15
CA ARG A 311 -10.79 -11.87 -13.44
C ARG A 311 -10.47 -11.75 -11.94
N GLU A 312 -9.29 -11.26 -11.59
CA GLU A 312 -8.91 -11.03 -10.18
C GLU A 312 -9.88 -10.09 -9.44
N ILE A 313 -10.31 -9.00 -10.08
CA ILE A 313 -11.27 -8.03 -9.51
C ILE A 313 -12.68 -8.60 -9.36
N THR A 314 -13.08 -9.55 -10.21
CA THR A 314 -14.47 -10.04 -10.24
C THR A 314 -14.68 -11.37 -9.52
N HIS A 315 -13.70 -12.28 -9.55
CA HIS A 315 -13.81 -13.65 -9.02
C HIS A 315 -12.45 -14.27 -8.61
N GLY A 316 -11.40 -13.48 -8.36
CA GLY A 316 -10.09 -14.00 -7.95
C GLY A 316 -9.65 -13.55 -6.56
N GLU A 317 -8.35 -13.62 -6.26
CA GLU A 317 -7.83 -13.39 -4.91
C GLU A 317 -8.11 -11.95 -4.43
N ILE A 318 -8.03 -10.97 -5.34
CA ILE A 318 -8.34 -9.57 -5.04
C ILE A 318 -9.81 -9.44 -4.61
N TYR A 319 -10.72 -10.02 -5.39
CA TYR A 319 -12.15 -10.04 -5.09
C TYR A 319 -12.43 -10.69 -3.74
N ASP A 320 -11.92 -11.90 -3.51
CA ASP A 320 -12.17 -12.67 -2.28
C ASP A 320 -11.68 -11.91 -1.04
N THR A 321 -10.47 -11.33 -1.12
CA THR A 321 -9.89 -10.57 -0.01
C THR A 321 -10.75 -9.36 0.33
N TRP A 322 -11.27 -8.64 -0.67
CA TRP A 322 -12.15 -7.50 -0.43
C TRP A 322 -13.54 -7.91 0.05
N MET A 323 -14.05 -9.03 -0.45
CA MET A 323 -15.31 -9.62 0.00
C MET A 323 -15.28 -9.97 1.48
N GLU A 324 -14.16 -10.49 2.02
CA GLU A 324 -14.02 -10.73 3.46
C GLU A 324 -14.24 -9.44 4.29
N TYR A 325 -13.67 -8.32 3.86
CA TYR A 325 -13.83 -7.03 4.54
C TYR A 325 -15.25 -6.48 4.43
N ILE A 326 -15.82 -6.56 3.23
CA ILE A 326 -17.13 -6.00 2.92
C ILE A 326 -18.26 -6.82 3.57
N ALA A 327 -18.20 -8.15 3.48
CA ALA A 327 -19.22 -9.05 3.99
C ALA A 327 -19.38 -8.95 5.51
N LYS A 328 -18.27 -8.83 6.25
CA LYS A 328 -18.28 -8.63 7.71
C LYS A 328 -19.16 -7.44 8.14
N ILE A 329 -19.21 -6.37 7.35
CA ILE A 329 -19.99 -5.17 7.68
C ILE A 329 -21.47 -5.29 7.32
N PHE A 330 -21.81 -5.87 6.17
CA PHE A 330 -23.19 -5.83 5.68
C PHE A 330 -24.14 -6.72 6.48
N VAL A 331 -23.62 -7.76 7.15
CA VAL A 331 -24.38 -8.52 8.15
C VAL A 331 -24.78 -7.64 9.37
N GLU A 332 -23.95 -6.66 9.75
CA GLU A 332 -24.13 -5.88 10.99
C GLU A 332 -24.75 -4.48 10.81
N VAL A 333 -24.82 -4.00 9.57
CA VAL A 333 -25.13 -2.61 9.24
C VAL A 333 -26.18 -2.59 8.13
N ASN A 334 -27.37 -2.02 8.41
CA ASN A 334 -28.44 -1.82 7.42
C ASN A 334 -27.87 -1.49 6.02
N GLU A 335 -28.01 -2.47 5.12
CA GLU A 335 -27.16 -2.65 3.94
C GLU A 335 -27.28 -1.49 2.94
N ARG A 336 -28.51 -1.02 2.71
CA ARG A 336 -28.80 -0.09 1.61
C ARG A 336 -28.09 1.26 1.76
N ASN A 337 -28.14 1.85 2.96
CA ASN A 337 -27.51 3.16 3.20
C ASN A 337 -25.99 3.06 3.30
N ALA A 338 -25.44 1.94 3.79
CA ALA A 338 -24.00 1.75 3.87
C ALA A 338 -23.35 1.66 2.49
N LYS A 339 -23.95 0.88 1.58
CA LYS A 339 -23.52 0.76 0.18
C LYS A 339 -23.49 2.13 -0.53
N ARG A 340 -24.57 2.93 -0.37
CA ARG A 340 -24.67 4.29 -0.94
C ARG A 340 -23.60 5.25 -0.40
N ILE A 341 -23.31 5.21 0.90
CA ILE A 341 -22.27 6.04 1.53
C ILE A 341 -20.89 5.70 0.97
N LEU A 342 -20.55 4.41 0.85
CA LEU A 342 -19.26 3.98 0.31
C LEU A 342 -19.10 4.43 -1.15
N LEU A 343 -20.12 4.22 -1.99
CA LEU A 343 -20.09 4.68 -3.40
C LEU A 343 -19.89 6.20 -3.49
N TYR A 344 -20.60 6.96 -2.66
CA TYR A 344 -20.48 8.41 -2.61
C TYR A 344 -19.09 8.87 -2.19
N LEU A 345 -18.48 8.23 -1.18
CA LEU A 345 -17.12 8.57 -0.74
C LEU A 345 -16.08 8.27 -1.82
N PHE A 346 -16.24 7.18 -2.59
CA PHE A 346 -15.41 6.92 -3.76
C PHE A 346 -15.53 8.02 -4.82
N GLN A 347 -16.77 8.38 -5.18
CA GLN A 347 -17.05 9.38 -6.21
C GLN A 347 -16.59 10.79 -5.80
N ALA A 348 -16.68 11.13 -4.52
CA ALA A 348 -16.20 12.41 -4.01
C ALA A 348 -14.69 12.57 -4.20
N GLY A 349 -13.91 11.49 -4.04
CA GLY A 349 -12.45 11.51 -4.18
C GLY A 349 -11.70 12.33 -3.11
N GLU A 350 -12.44 12.89 -2.14
CA GLU A 350 -11.96 13.75 -1.07
C GLU A 350 -12.77 13.52 0.21
N GLU A 351 -12.36 14.17 1.31
CA GLU A 351 -13.02 14.01 2.60
C GLU A 351 -14.43 14.62 2.60
N ARG A 352 -15.34 13.98 3.35
CA ARG A 352 -16.72 14.42 3.49
C ARG A 352 -17.13 14.46 4.95
N THR A 353 -17.79 15.55 5.30
CA THR A 353 -18.42 15.73 6.59
C THR A 353 -19.72 14.92 6.70
N ARG A 354 -20.14 14.56 7.91
CA ARG A 354 -21.47 13.92 8.11
C ARG A 354 -22.61 14.75 7.55
N ALA A 355 -22.55 16.08 7.70
CA ALA A 355 -23.56 16.99 7.15
C ALA A 355 -23.65 16.93 5.62
N GLN A 356 -22.50 16.90 4.92
CA GLN A 356 -22.46 16.72 3.47
C GLN A 356 -23.03 15.34 3.06
N ILE A 357 -22.63 14.27 3.75
CA ILE A 357 -23.12 12.92 3.47
C ILE A 357 -24.66 12.86 3.59
N ILE A 358 -25.24 13.39 4.68
CA ILE A 358 -26.70 13.42 4.88
C ILE A 358 -27.39 14.20 3.75
N LYS A 359 -26.87 15.40 3.47
CA LYS A 359 -27.45 16.32 2.48
C LYS A 359 -27.41 15.73 1.07
N ASP A 360 -26.24 15.27 0.63
CA ASP A 360 -26.01 14.86 -0.75
C ASP A 360 -26.72 13.53 -1.05
N LEU A 361 -26.77 12.61 -0.09
CA LEU A 361 -27.47 11.33 -0.23
C LEU A 361 -28.94 11.37 0.17
N LYS A 362 -29.43 12.52 0.67
CA LYS A 362 -30.81 12.68 1.19
C LYS A 362 -31.16 11.57 2.19
N LEU A 363 -30.30 11.36 3.18
CA LEU A 363 -30.49 10.28 4.15
C LEU A 363 -31.53 10.67 5.20
N GLU A 364 -32.53 9.82 5.38
CA GLU A 364 -33.51 9.92 6.47
C GLU A 364 -32.91 9.32 7.76
N MET A 365 -31.89 9.98 8.31
CA MET A 365 -31.28 9.62 9.59
C MET A 365 -30.65 10.83 10.28
N THR A 366 -30.52 10.74 11.60
CA THR A 366 -29.85 11.74 12.43
C THR A 366 -28.33 11.68 12.28
N ASP A 367 -27.65 12.77 12.68
CA ASP A 367 -26.17 12.82 12.72
C ASP A 367 -25.58 11.69 13.59
N PHE A 368 -26.23 11.37 14.71
CA PHE A 368 -25.80 10.33 15.64
C PHE A 368 -25.93 8.91 15.05
N GLU A 369 -27.03 8.63 14.35
CA GLU A 369 -27.22 7.36 13.64
C GLU A 369 -26.20 7.19 12.52
N LEU A 370 -25.94 8.25 11.75
CA LEU A 370 -24.90 8.24 10.72
C LEU A 370 -23.52 8.05 11.35
N GLN A 371 -23.21 8.73 12.46
CA GLN A 371 -21.95 8.55 13.17
C GLN A 371 -21.76 7.09 13.62
N THR A 372 -22.79 6.47 14.19
CA THR A 372 -22.76 5.06 14.61
C THR A 372 -22.49 4.14 13.41
N LYS A 373 -23.14 4.40 12.27
CA LYS A 373 -22.93 3.65 11.03
C LYS A 373 -21.51 3.82 10.49
N LEU A 374 -21.00 5.05 10.42
CA LEU A 374 -19.63 5.35 9.97
C LEU A 374 -18.58 4.74 10.90
N GLN A 375 -18.83 4.70 12.22
CA GLN A 375 -17.95 4.02 13.17
C GLN A 375 -17.87 2.51 12.91
N LYS A 376 -18.99 1.85 12.56
CA LYS A 376 -18.97 0.44 12.14
C LYS A 376 -18.20 0.25 10.83
N LEU A 377 -18.35 1.15 9.86
CA LEU A 377 -17.57 1.12 8.62
C LEU A 377 -16.06 1.31 8.86
N MET A 378 -15.68 2.18 9.80
CA MET A 378 -14.29 2.35 10.23
C MET A 378 -13.77 1.11 10.98
N LYS A 379 -14.61 0.46 11.79
CA LYS A 379 -14.22 -0.73 12.57
C LYS A 379 -13.80 -1.90 11.70
N ALA A 380 -14.41 -2.07 10.53
CA ALA A 380 -13.98 -3.08 9.56
C ALA A 380 -13.10 -2.51 8.43
N ASP A 381 -12.44 -1.38 8.69
CA ASP A 381 -11.38 -0.81 7.86
C ASP A 381 -11.78 -0.47 6.40
N LEU A 382 -13.08 -0.29 6.11
CA LEU A 382 -13.57 0.12 4.79
C LEU A 382 -13.40 1.62 4.53
N ILE A 383 -13.45 2.43 5.59
CA ILE A 383 -13.24 3.88 5.56
C ILE A 383 -12.32 4.31 6.69
N SER A 384 -11.86 5.55 6.65
CA SER A 384 -11.02 6.16 7.67
C SER A 384 -11.56 7.53 8.10
N ARG A 385 -11.12 7.98 9.27
CA ARG A 385 -11.32 9.36 9.70
C ARG A 385 -10.52 10.31 8.80
N GLY A 386 -11.11 11.46 8.50
CA GLY A 386 -10.46 12.58 7.85
C GLY A 386 -9.67 13.44 8.83
N GLU A 387 -9.56 14.72 8.51
CA GLU A 387 -8.85 15.73 9.30
C GLU A 387 -9.50 15.95 10.67
N THR A 388 -10.83 15.98 10.75
CA THR A 388 -11.57 16.10 12.02
C THR A 388 -12.39 14.85 12.34
N TYR A 389 -12.96 14.81 13.55
CA TYR A 389 -13.94 13.77 13.95
C TYR A 389 -15.25 13.82 13.14
N PHE A 390 -15.47 14.91 12.42
CA PHE A 390 -16.63 15.12 11.57
C PHE A 390 -16.39 14.68 10.12
N ASP A 391 -15.11 14.49 9.73
CA ASP A 391 -14.68 14.14 8.39
C ASP A 391 -14.39 12.65 8.22
N TYR A 392 -14.78 12.14 7.06
CA TYR A 392 -14.63 10.73 6.69
C TYR A 392 -14.11 10.64 5.26
N LYS A 393 -13.28 9.64 5.00
CA LYS A 393 -12.73 9.37 3.67
C LYS A 393 -12.57 7.89 3.42
N ILE A 394 -12.52 7.54 2.16
CA ILE A 394 -12.12 6.21 1.69
C ILE A 394 -10.70 6.27 1.14
N ALA A 395 -9.96 5.16 1.21
CA ALA A 395 -8.63 5.10 0.64
C ALA A 395 -8.69 5.34 -0.88
N LYS A 396 -7.73 6.10 -1.42
CA LYS A 396 -7.56 6.31 -2.86
C LYS A 396 -6.97 5.06 -3.52
N ASP A 397 -7.76 4.01 -3.56
CA ASP A 397 -7.41 2.68 -4.06
C ASP A 397 -8.40 2.33 -5.17
N LYS A 398 -7.93 2.44 -6.42
CA LYS A 398 -8.79 2.25 -7.58
C LYS A 398 -9.23 0.80 -7.76
N THR A 399 -8.39 -0.15 -7.38
CA THR A 399 -8.74 -1.57 -7.42
C THR A 399 -9.86 -1.87 -6.43
N TYR A 400 -9.77 -1.33 -5.21
CA TYR A 400 -10.85 -1.41 -4.23
C TYR A 400 -12.16 -0.80 -4.77
N GLU A 401 -12.09 0.41 -5.35
CA GLU A 401 -13.24 1.07 -5.96
C GLU A 401 -13.90 0.19 -7.03
N LEU A 402 -13.10 -0.42 -7.92
CA LEU A 402 -13.60 -1.27 -8.99
C LEU A 402 -14.27 -2.55 -8.46
N VAL A 403 -13.69 -3.19 -7.45
CA VAL A 403 -14.33 -4.35 -6.77
C VAL A 403 -15.66 -3.93 -6.15
N PHE A 404 -15.68 -2.82 -5.41
CA PHE A 404 -16.89 -2.32 -4.76
C PHE A 404 -17.99 -1.97 -5.79
N ARG A 405 -17.62 -1.29 -6.87
CA ARG A 405 -18.56 -0.89 -7.93
C ARG A 405 -19.06 -2.10 -8.72
N HIS A 406 -18.22 -3.11 -8.95
CA HIS A 406 -18.63 -4.36 -9.54
C HIS A 406 -19.75 -5.03 -8.73
N LEU A 407 -19.59 -5.06 -7.41
CA LEU A 407 -20.53 -5.69 -6.49
C LEU A 407 -21.86 -4.94 -6.37
N PHE A 408 -21.82 -3.60 -6.18
CA PHE A 408 -22.99 -2.86 -5.69
C PHE A 408 -23.50 -1.76 -6.61
N GLN A 409 -22.76 -1.32 -7.61
CA GLN A 409 -23.19 -0.14 -8.39
C GLN A 409 -24.48 -0.38 -9.17
N LYS A 410 -24.72 -1.62 -9.64
CA LYS A 410 -25.98 -1.97 -10.30
C LYS A 410 -27.17 -1.90 -9.33
N GLU A 411 -26.99 -2.34 -8.08
CA GLU A 411 -28.01 -2.24 -7.04
C GLU A 411 -28.31 -0.78 -6.67
N ILE A 412 -27.28 0.06 -6.61
CA ILE A 412 -27.39 1.45 -6.14
C ILE A 412 -27.93 2.38 -7.25
N ASP A 413 -27.36 2.32 -8.45
CA ASP A 413 -27.57 3.28 -9.55
C ASP A 413 -28.22 2.66 -10.80
N ASN A 414 -28.53 1.36 -10.81
CA ASN A 414 -28.97 0.61 -12.00
C ASN A 414 -27.97 0.68 -13.17
N PHE A 415 -26.68 0.82 -12.85
CA PHE A 415 -25.59 0.95 -13.81
C PHE A 415 -24.52 -0.14 -13.60
N VAL A 416 -24.03 -0.74 -14.69
CA VAL A 416 -22.94 -1.72 -14.65
C VAL A 416 -21.64 -1.06 -15.14
N PRO A 417 -20.58 -1.01 -14.32
CA PRO A 417 -19.31 -0.40 -14.71
C PRO A 417 -18.58 -1.23 -15.77
N ASP A 418 -17.95 -0.55 -16.73
CA ASP A 418 -17.03 -1.18 -17.68
C ASP A 418 -15.62 -1.22 -17.08
N ILE A 419 -15.38 -2.27 -16.27
CA ILE A 419 -14.10 -2.48 -15.57
C ILE A 419 -12.94 -2.50 -16.57
N ARG A 420 -13.10 -3.16 -17.72
CA ARG A 420 -12.03 -3.29 -18.72
C ARG A 420 -11.62 -1.93 -19.30
N LYS A 421 -12.59 -1.05 -19.54
CA LYS A 421 -12.30 0.32 -20.00
C LYS A 421 -11.58 1.12 -18.92
N GLU A 422 -12.02 1.05 -17.66
CA GLU A 422 -11.38 1.77 -16.56
C GLU A 422 -9.96 1.27 -16.29
N LEU A 423 -9.70 -0.04 -16.35
CA LEU A 423 -8.35 -0.59 -16.23
C LEU A 423 -7.39 -0.05 -17.30
N ARG A 424 -7.86 0.08 -18.55
CA ARG A 424 -7.05 0.70 -19.63
C ARG A 424 -6.72 2.16 -19.34
N GLN A 425 -7.67 2.90 -18.77
CA GLN A 425 -7.44 4.29 -18.37
C GLN A 425 -6.38 4.39 -17.27
N GLU A 426 -6.46 3.54 -16.25
CA GLU A 426 -5.49 3.52 -15.15
C GLU A 426 -4.08 3.12 -15.60
N MET A 427 -3.95 2.10 -16.46
CA MET A 427 -2.65 1.74 -17.05
C MET A 427 -2.02 2.91 -17.82
N GLY A 428 -2.84 3.72 -18.49
CA GLY A 428 -2.41 4.89 -19.27
C GLY A 428 -2.15 6.15 -18.44
N ARG A 429 -2.39 6.12 -17.12
CA ARG A 429 -2.38 7.32 -16.26
C ARG A 429 -1.06 8.05 -16.26
N ALA A 430 0.07 7.36 -16.11
CA ALA A 430 1.38 8.02 -16.12
C ALA A 430 1.68 8.70 -17.46
N SER A 431 1.29 8.08 -18.58
CA SER A 431 1.43 8.70 -19.91
C SER A 431 0.56 9.94 -20.06
N TYR A 432 -0.66 9.89 -19.53
CA TYR A 432 -1.59 11.01 -19.50
C TYR A 432 -1.08 12.17 -18.65
N GLU A 433 -0.60 11.90 -17.43
CA GLU A 433 -0.03 12.91 -16.50
C GLU A 433 1.25 13.53 -17.06
N LYS A 434 2.14 12.73 -17.66
CA LYS A 434 3.33 13.23 -18.39
C LYS A 434 2.90 14.17 -19.53
N GLY A 435 1.86 13.81 -20.30
CA GLY A 435 1.28 14.68 -21.32
C GLY A 435 0.81 16.01 -20.75
N LYS A 436 -0.01 15.99 -19.68
CA LYS A 436 -0.49 17.20 -19.00
C LYS A 436 0.64 18.08 -18.47
N PHE A 437 1.69 17.50 -17.91
CA PHE A 437 2.83 18.28 -17.46
C PHE A 437 3.55 18.99 -18.61
N ARG A 438 3.65 18.34 -19.78
CA ARG A 438 4.21 18.96 -20.99
C ARG A 438 3.29 20.06 -21.53
N GLU A 439 1.99 19.83 -21.56
CA GLU A 439 0.99 20.85 -21.89
C GLU A 439 1.11 22.06 -20.96
N TYR A 440 1.25 21.83 -19.65
CA TYR A 440 1.48 22.88 -18.66
C TYR A 440 2.74 23.70 -18.97
N LEU A 441 3.88 23.07 -19.25
CA LEU A 441 5.11 23.78 -19.60
C LEU A 441 4.93 24.66 -20.85
N VAL A 442 4.27 24.14 -21.89
CA VAL A 442 3.96 24.93 -23.10
C VAL A 442 3.00 26.08 -22.77
N ARG A 443 1.96 25.83 -21.97
CA ARG A 443 1.00 26.83 -21.51
C ARG A 443 1.69 27.97 -20.75
N GLU A 444 2.62 27.66 -19.86
CA GLU A 444 3.35 28.67 -19.09
C GLU A 444 4.19 29.60 -20.00
N ARG A 445 4.69 29.11 -21.14
CA ARG A 445 5.42 29.92 -22.15
C ARG A 445 4.49 30.86 -22.92
N ILE A 446 3.25 30.44 -23.16
CA ILE A 446 2.30 31.15 -24.01
C ILE A 446 1.22 31.91 -23.23
N LYS A 447 1.30 31.99 -21.88
CA LYS A 447 0.29 32.66 -21.04
C LYS A 447 0.35 34.19 -21.08
N LYS A 448 1.53 34.77 -21.37
CA LYS A 448 1.75 36.21 -21.54
C LYS A 448 1.84 36.54 -23.04
N PRO A 449 1.66 37.80 -23.47
CA PRO A 449 1.91 38.17 -24.86
C PRO A 449 3.29 37.73 -25.35
N PHE A 450 3.34 37.08 -26.51
CA PHE A 450 4.57 36.51 -27.08
C PHE A 450 4.61 36.71 -28.60
N ASN A 451 5.81 36.76 -29.17
CA ASN A 451 6.02 36.79 -30.63
C ASN A 451 6.29 35.38 -31.16
N LEU A 452 5.60 34.98 -32.23
CA LEU A 452 5.79 33.65 -32.84
C LEU A 452 7.21 33.44 -33.39
N LYS A 453 7.87 34.49 -33.88
CA LYS A 453 9.26 34.43 -34.37
C LYS A 453 10.24 33.97 -33.29
N ASP A 454 9.98 34.36 -32.05
CA ASP A 454 10.83 34.00 -30.93
C ASP A 454 10.54 32.58 -30.46
N LEU A 455 9.26 32.19 -30.42
CA LEU A 455 8.78 30.92 -29.87
C LEU A 455 8.92 29.73 -30.83
N SER A 456 8.94 29.96 -32.14
CA SER A 456 8.94 28.89 -33.16
C SER A 456 10.06 29.03 -34.17
N GLU A 457 10.54 27.90 -34.69
CA GLU A 457 11.65 27.85 -35.66
C GLU A 457 11.30 28.52 -36.99
N ASN A 458 10.07 28.31 -37.46
CA ASN A 458 9.50 28.91 -38.67
C ASN A 458 8.50 30.04 -38.35
N GLY A 459 8.72 30.72 -37.22
CA GLY A 459 7.85 31.78 -36.74
C GLY A 459 7.89 33.03 -37.60
N ILE A 460 6.74 33.68 -37.72
CA ILE A 460 6.60 35.00 -38.34
C ILE A 460 6.59 36.09 -37.26
N ASP A 461 6.92 37.33 -37.65
CA ASP A 461 6.83 38.48 -36.78
C ASP A 461 5.35 38.83 -36.51
N LEU A 462 4.78 38.14 -35.52
CA LEU A 462 3.38 38.25 -35.12
C LEU A 462 3.27 38.08 -33.61
N THR A 463 2.85 39.16 -32.94
CA THR A 463 2.58 39.15 -31.51
C THR A 463 1.19 38.58 -31.23
N ILE A 464 1.15 37.44 -30.53
CA ILE A 464 -0.07 36.85 -29.99
C ILE A 464 -0.29 37.40 -28.58
N LYS A 465 -1.52 37.84 -28.31
CA LYS A 465 -2.01 38.32 -27.02
C LYS A 465 -3.10 37.37 -26.51
N PRO A 466 -2.72 36.33 -25.73
CA PRO A 466 -3.66 35.38 -25.15
C PRO A 466 -4.68 36.10 -24.26
N LYS A 467 -5.96 35.76 -24.40
CA LYS A 467 -7.02 36.10 -23.43
C LYS A 467 -7.39 34.90 -22.57
N THR A 468 -7.48 33.73 -23.19
CA THR A 468 -7.80 32.46 -22.54
C THR A 468 -7.03 31.34 -23.22
N ILE A 469 -6.61 30.35 -22.45
CA ILE A 469 -6.03 29.11 -22.98
C ILE A 469 -6.94 27.98 -22.50
N LEU A 470 -7.45 27.20 -23.43
CA LEU A 470 -8.23 26.00 -23.15
C LEU A 470 -7.31 24.78 -23.31
N GLU A 471 -7.49 23.79 -22.43
CA GLU A 471 -6.66 22.58 -22.36
C GLU A 471 -7.52 21.37 -22.70
N ARG A 472 -7.04 20.51 -23.59
CA ARG A 472 -7.68 19.25 -24.00
C ARG A 472 -9.13 19.39 -24.42
N GLU A 473 -9.38 20.35 -25.28
CA GLU A 473 -10.71 20.60 -25.83
C GLU A 473 -11.06 19.60 -26.92
N THR A 474 -12.24 18.99 -26.81
CA THR A 474 -12.76 18.14 -27.88
C THR A 474 -13.52 18.99 -28.89
N VAL A 475 -12.94 19.15 -30.07
CA VAL A 475 -13.52 19.93 -31.17
C VAL A 475 -14.07 18.99 -32.25
N LYS A 476 -15.28 19.28 -32.73
CA LYS A 476 -15.87 18.56 -33.87
C LYS A 476 -15.26 19.09 -35.17
N ILE A 477 -14.51 18.23 -35.86
CA ILE A 477 -13.81 18.52 -37.10
C ILE A 477 -14.33 17.55 -38.15
N GLY A 478 -15.17 18.05 -39.07
CA GLY A 478 -15.97 17.23 -39.96
C GLY A 478 -16.92 16.31 -39.19
N LEU A 479 -16.84 14.99 -39.46
CA LEU A 479 -17.64 13.95 -38.79
C LEU A 479 -16.98 13.39 -37.52
N ARG A 480 -15.76 13.80 -37.18
CA ARG A 480 -15.00 13.23 -36.05
C ARG A 480 -14.83 14.24 -34.92
N ALA A 481 -14.96 13.77 -33.69
CA ALA A 481 -14.51 14.51 -32.51
C ALA A 481 -12.99 14.33 -32.38
N ARG A 482 -12.24 15.42 -32.25
CA ARG A 482 -10.78 15.42 -32.09
C ARG A 482 -10.43 16.22 -30.85
N GLU A 483 -9.66 15.63 -29.95
CA GLU A 483 -9.05 16.34 -28.81
C GLU A 483 -7.88 17.18 -29.32
N ILE A 484 -7.83 18.44 -28.87
CA ILE A 484 -6.77 19.42 -29.15
C ILE A 484 -6.12 19.77 -27.82
N ASP A 485 -4.80 19.60 -27.73
CA ASP A 485 -4.08 19.71 -26.46
C ASP A 485 -4.15 21.12 -25.86
N LEU A 486 -3.85 22.15 -26.66
CA LEU A 486 -3.99 23.56 -26.25
C LEU A 486 -4.66 24.40 -27.33
N ILE A 487 -5.65 25.21 -26.93
CA ILE A 487 -6.28 26.24 -27.77
C ILE A 487 -6.10 27.60 -27.11
N VAL A 488 -5.26 28.45 -27.71
CA VAL A 488 -5.11 29.85 -27.31
C VAL A 488 -6.17 30.68 -28.01
N LYS A 489 -7.02 31.35 -27.23
CA LYS A 489 -8.00 32.33 -27.71
C LYS A 489 -7.52 33.73 -27.35
N GLY A 490 -7.32 34.58 -28.34
CA GLY A 490 -6.77 35.92 -28.15
C GLY A 490 -7.13 36.89 -29.28
N ASN A 491 -6.16 37.70 -29.68
CA ASN A 491 -6.22 38.46 -30.94
C ASN A 491 -6.16 37.54 -32.18
N VAL A 492 -5.63 36.33 -32.03
CA VAL A 492 -5.64 35.23 -33.00
C VAL A 492 -5.96 33.95 -32.25
N GLU A 493 -6.53 32.96 -32.94
CA GLU A 493 -6.69 31.61 -32.39
C GLU A 493 -5.50 30.74 -32.79
N LEU A 494 -4.84 30.09 -31.82
CA LEU A 494 -3.68 29.21 -32.06
C LEU A 494 -3.94 27.85 -31.42
N TRP A 495 -3.92 26.79 -32.22
CA TRP A 495 -4.05 25.41 -31.77
C TRP A 495 -2.68 24.73 -31.73
N ILE A 496 -2.39 24.01 -30.65
CA ILE A 496 -1.07 23.41 -30.43
C ILE A 496 -1.25 21.94 -30.09
N ASP A 497 -0.52 21.08 -30.81
CA ASP A 497 -0.34 19.66 -30.51
C ASP A 497 0.97 19.47 -29.73
N VAL A 498 0.92 18.79 -28.60
CA VAL A 498 2.00 18.69 -27.62
C VAL A 498 2.41 17.23 -27.46
N LYS A 499 3.59 16.87 -27.99
CA LYS A 499 4.14 15.51 -27.89
C LYS A 499 5.21 15.39 -26.80
N GLY A 500 4.84 14.70 -25.73
CA GLY A 500 5.72 14.41 -24.57
C GLY A 500 6.36 13.02 -24.52
N THR A 501 6.29 12.22 -25.58
CA THR A 501 6.77 10.82 -25.59
C THR A 501 8.29 10.71 -25.80
N LYS A 502 8.94 9.61 -25.36
CA LYS A 502 10.38 9.31 -25.60
C LYS A 502 10.79 9.38 -27.09
N GLY A 503 9.89 9.09 -28.03
CA GLY A 503 10.16 9.15 -29.47
C GLY A 503 9.96 10.54 -30.09
N LYS A 504 10.69 10.82 -31.18
CA LYS A 504 10.55 12.05 -31.97
C LYS A 504 9.13 12.21 -32.55
N TYR A 505 8.74 13.44 -32.84
CA TYR A 505 7.55 13.73 -33.64
C TYR A 505 7.71 13.18 -35.07
N GLY A 506 6.88 12.21 -35.43
CA GLY A 506 7.00 11.42 -36.65
C GLY A 506 6.02 11.85 -37.74
N LYS A 507 6.15 11.23 -38.91
CA LYS A 507 5.32 11.53 -40.08
C LYS A 507 3.83 11.29 -39.80
N ARG A 508 3.50 10.19 -39.11
CA ARG A 508 2.11 9.84 -38.78
C ARG A 508 1.41 10.91 -37.94
N GLU A 509 2.12 11.47 -36.96
CA GLU A 509 1.58 12.56 -36.14
C GLU A 509 1.42 13.84 -36.96
N ALA A 510 2.39 14.17 -37.82
CA ALA A 510 2.32 15.33 -38.69
C ALA A 510 1.15 15.23 -39.69
N ASP A 511 0.96 14.07 -40.32
CA ASP A 511 -0.16 13.80 -41.24
C ASP A 511 -1.51 14.00 -40.53
N ARG A 512 -1.66 13.46 -39.32
CA ARG A 512 -2.87 13.64 -38.49
C ARG A 512 -3.13 15.12 -38.19
N TRP A 513 -2.09 15.88 -37.84
CA TRP A 513 -2.24 17.28 -37.46
C TRP A 513 -2.58 18.17 -38.67
N ILE A 514 -2.02 17.84 -39.83
CA ILE A 514 -2.34 18.50 -41.11
C ILE A 514 -3.77 18.18 -41.54
N GLU A 515 -4.24 16.94 -41.37
CA GLU A 515 -5.65 16.56 -41.61
C GLU A 515 -6.60 17.45 -40.78
N ILE A 516 -6.31 17.63 -39.49
CA ILE A 516 -7.06 18.50 -38.58
C ILE A 516 -7.07 19.94 -39.09
N LYS A 517 -5.90 20.48 -39.47
CA LYS A 517 -5.79 21.83 -40.01
C LYS A 517 -6.61 22.04 -41.29
N GLN A 518 -6.48 21.13 -42.25
CA GLN A 518 -7.19 21.20 -43.53
C GLN A 518 -8.71 21.12 -43.35
N ALA A 519 -9.18 20.33 -42.39
CA ALA A 519 -10.61 20.26 -42.07
C ALA A 519 -11.12 21.45 -41.25
N THR A 520 -10.24 22.33 -40.76
CA THR A 520 -10.59 23.53 -39.98
C THR A 520 -10.56 24.81 -40.82
N SER A 521 -10.00 24.78 -42.04
CA SER A 521 -9.74 25.97 -42.87
C SER A 521 -10.97 26.72 -43.40
N GLU A 522 -12.19 26.36 -42.97
CA GLU A 522 -13.45 27.02 -43.34
C GLU A 522 -14.00 27.97 -42.26
N LYS A 523 -13.38 28.08 -41.08
CA LYS A 523 -13.89 28.92 -39.98
C LYS A 523 -13.11 30.23 -39.85
N SER A 524 -13.83 31.35 -39.82
CA SER A 524 -13.33 32.66 -39.38
C SER A 524 -13.52 32.78 -37.86
N PRO A 525 -12.53 33.24 -37.07
CA PRO A 525 -11.25 33.86 -37.44
C PRO A 525 -10.16 32.86 -37.86
N LYS A 526 -9.09 33.36 -38.51
CA LYS A 526 -7.97 32.57 -39.04
C LYS A 526 -7.21 31.84 -37.93
N THR A 527 -7.44 30.53 -37.79
CA THR A 527 -6.75 29.67 -36.83
C THR A 527 -5.32 29.35 -37.29
N LEU A 528 -4.34 29.59 -36.42
CA LEU A 528 -2.96 29.15 -36.59
C LEU A 528 -2.77 27.79 -35.93
N PHE A 529 -1.81 27.03 -36.45
CA PHE A 529 -1.50 25.69 -35.95
C PHE A 529 -0.02 25.62 -35.59
N ALA A 530 0.28 25.04 -34.44
CA ALA A 530 1.64 24.77 -33.99
C ALA A 530 1.78 23.34 -33.44
N THR A 531 3.01 22.90 -33.31
CA THR A 531 3.38 21.65 -32.65
C THR A 531 4.51 21.91 -31.67
N PHE A 532 4.54 21.18 -30.56
CA PHE A 532 5.68 21.07 -29.67
C PHE A 532 6.07 19.60 -29.51
N SER A 533 7.37 19.30 -29.53
CA SER A 533 7.86 17.95 -29.25
C SER A 533 9.09 18.02 -28.35
N GLN A 534 9.03 17.33 -27.22
CA GLN A 534 10.13 17.29 -26.27
C GLN A 534 11.38 16.63 -26.86
N ASN A 535 11.26 15.56 -27.65
CA ASN A 535 12.44 14.87 -28.20
C ASN A 535 12.75 15.32 -29.63
N GLY A 536 12.24 16.49 -30.04
CA GLY A 536 12.35 17.03 -31.38
C GLY A 536 11.58 16.24 -32.46
N TYR A 537 11.86 16.58 -33.71
CA TYR A 537 11.12 16.11 -34.88
C TYR A 537 11.99 15.22 -35.75
N THR A 538 11.38 14.25 -36.43
CA THR A 538 12.03 13.62 -37.60
C THR A 538 12.13 14.64 -38.73
N ALA A 539 13.19 14.57 -39.56
CA ALA A 539 13.41 15.53 -40.66
C ALA A 539 12.18 15.61 -41.59
N ALA A 540 11.67 14.45 -42.02
CA ALA A 540 10.50 14.34 -42.88
C ALA A 540 9.22 14.95 -42.25
N ALA A 541 8.99 14.75 -40.95
CA ALA A 541 7.83 15.34 -40.28
C ALA A 541 7.96 16.86 -40.16
N LYS A 542 9.16 17.37 -39.86
CA LYS A 542 9.42 18.79 -39.72
C LYS A 542 9.23 19.53 -41.05
N GLU A 543 9.80 19.01 -42.13
CA GLU A 543 9.60 19.54 -43.49
C GLU A 543 8.12 19.57 -43.85
N LEU A 544 7.39 18.49 -43.57
CA LEU A 544 5.97 18.39 -43.86
C LEU A 544 5.12 19.42 -43.09
N LEU A 545 5.41 19.63 -41.80
CA LEU A 545 4.74 20.62 -40.96
C LEU A 545 4.99 22.04 -41.47
N VAL A 546 6.25 22.39 -41.77
CA VAL A 546 6.63 23.72 -42.26
C VAL A 546 5.99 24.00 -43.63
N LEU A 547 6.03 23.03 -44.56
CA LEU A 547 5.43 23.16 -45.90
C LEU A 547 3.91 23.40 -45.82
N ASN A 548 3.26 22.81 -44.82
CA ASN A 548 1.85 23.02 -44.55
C ASN A 548 1.56 24.20 -43.62
N ARG A 549 2.51 25.13 -43.39
CA ARG A 549 2.37 26.33 -42.55
C ARG A 549 1.94 26.01 -41.11
N VAL A 550 2.48 24.96 -40.53
CA VAL A 550 2.35 24.65 -39.10
C VAL A 550 3.63 25.11 -38.39
N TYR A 551 3.49 25.84 -37.28
CA TYR A 551 4.62 26.39 -36.55
C TYR A 551 5.27 25.34 -35.64
N VAL A 552 6.57 25.16 -35.75
CA VAL A 552 7.35 24.22 -34.97
C VAL A 552 7.92 24.96 -33.77
N LEU A 553 7.36 24.75 -32.58
CA LEU A 553 7.81 25.43 -31.36
C LEU A 553 9.20 24.93 -30.95
N LYS A 554 10.09 25.86 -30.56
CA LYS A 554 11.46 25.57 -30.11
C LYS A 554 11.44 24.87 -28.74
N GLU A 555 12.37 23.94 -28.55
CA GLU A 555 12.73 23.44 -27.22
C GLU A 555 13.58 24.50 -26.48
N GLU A 556 13.51 24.56 -25.16
CA GLU A 556 14.47 25.37 -24.39
C GLU A 556 15.78 24.59 -24.23
N GLU A 557 16.90 25.27 -24.45
CA GLU A 557 18.15 24.90 -23.78
C GLU A 557 17.95 25.27 -22.30
N GLY A 558 17.89 24.26 -21.42
CA GLY A 558 17.62 24.48 -19.99
C GLY A 558 18.62 25.45 -19.37
N GLN A 559 18.11 26.43 -18.61
CA GLN A 559 18.86 27.11 -17.54
C GLN A 559 18.71 26.34 -16.24
#